data_AF-A0A4D4LN74-F1
#
_entry.id   AF-A0A4D4LN74-F1
#
_cell.length_a   1.000
_cell.length_b   1.000
_cell.length_c   1.000
_cell.angle_alpha   90.00
_cell.angle_beta   90.00
_cell.angle_gamma   90.00
#
_symmetry.space_group_name_H-M   'P 1'
#
loop_
_entity.id
_entity.type
_entity.pdbx_description
1 polymer ?
#
loop_
_entity_poly.entity_id
_entity_poly.type
_entity_poly.pdbx_seq_one_letter_code
_entity_poly.pdbx_strand_id
1 'polypeptide(L)'
;MINLLAKLQDEFRLSYVFIAHDLSIVRHISDRVGVMYLGRIVETGKDAEIYDHPTHPYTQALLSAVPVPDPEAREHRERIILVGDVPSPTNIPSGCRFRTRCWKAQERCALEVPLLAVPAVFRFTSGPAAHDSACHFAETVPMRHSAPGRVVPPEQDPEQDPEQGA
;
A
#
# COMPACT_ATOMS: atom_id res chain seq x y z
N MET A 1 -12.92 16.11 -2.56
CA MET A 1 -11.51 16.57 -2.59
C MET A 1 -10.70 15.85 -3.66
N ILE A 2 -10.63 14.51 -3.65
CA ILE A 2 -9.80 13.71 -4.58
C ILE A 2 -10.06 14.05 -6.06
N ASN A 3 -11.33 14.09 -6.49
CA ASN A 3 -11.67 14.41 -7.89
C ASN A 3 -11.21 15.80 -8.33
N LEU A 4 -11.19 16.77 -7.40
CA LEU A 4 -10.69 18.12 -7.68
C LEU A 4 -9.17 18.10 -7.87
N LEU A 5 -8.44 17.40 -7.00
CA LEU A 5 -6.98 17.27 -7.13
C LEU A 5 -6.62 16.57 -8.44
N ALA A 6 -7.30 15.47 -8.80
CA ALA A 6 -7.08 14.79 -10.07
C ALA A 6 -7.30 15.74 -11.27
N LYS A 7 -8.40 16.51 -11.27
CA LYS A 7 -8.66 17.51 -12.33
C LYS A 7 -7.53 18.55 -12.43
N LEU A 8 -7.07 19.09 -11.30
CA LEU A 8 -6.00 20.09 -11.28
C LEU A 8 -4.65 19.50 -11.71
N GLN A 9 -4.37 18.24 -11.38
CA GLN A 9 -3.19 17.53 -11.84
C GLN A 9 -3.13 17.49 -13.37
N ASP A 10 -4.25 17.11 -13.99
CA ASP A 10 -4.36 17.00 -15.45
C ASP A 10 -4.32 18.37 -16.13
N GLU A 11 -5.05 19.35 -15.59
CA GLU A 11 -5.14 20.71 -16.16
C GLU A 11 -3.81 21.47 -16.09
N PHE A 12 -3.09 21.37 -14.98
CA PHE A 12 -1.86 22.12 -14.73
C PHE A 12 -0.58 21.28 -14.83
N ARG A 13 -0.69 19.99 -15.20
CA ARG A 13 0.43 19.05 -15.36
C ARG A 13 1.30 18.96 -14.10
N LEU A 14 0.66 18.89 -12.94
CA LEU A 14 1.33 18.92 -11.64
C LEU A 14 1.84 17.53 -11.24
N SER A 15 2.92 17.51 -10.45
CA SER A 15 3.34 16.33 -9.72
C SER A 15 2.90 16.45 -8.27
N TYR A 16 2.25 15.40 -7.75
CA TYR A 16 1.81 15.36 -6.36
C TYR A 16 2.56 14.32 -5.54
N VAL A 17 2.83 14.69 -4.29
CA VAL A 17 3.29 13.77 -3.25
C VAL A 17 2.22 13.78 -2.16
N PHE A 18 1.55 12.65 -1.98
CA PHE A 18 0.52 12.48 -0.98
C PHE A 18 1.03 11.60 0.17
N ILE A 19 0.80 12.03 1.41
CA ILE A 19 1.20 11.31 2.63
C ILE A 19 -0.07 10.97 3.41
N ALA A 20 -0.34 9.68 3.58
CA ALA A 20 -1.48 9.20 4.35
C ALA A 20 -1.14 7.92 5.12
N HIS A 21 -2.00 7.60 6.08
CA HIS A 21 -1.91 6.41 6.92
C HIS A 21 -2.82 5.27 6.44
N ASP A 22 -3.82 5.56 5.61
CA ASP A 22 -4.76 4.58 5.07
C ASP A 22 -4.39 4.24 3.63
N LEU A 23 -3.93 3.00 3.44
CA LEU A 23 -3.57 2.48 2.12
C LEU A 23 -4.78 2.45 1.17
N SER A 24 -6.01 2.33 1.68
CA SER A 24 -7.23 2.28 0.85
C SER A 24 -7.42 3.57 0.04
N ILE A 25 -7.12 4.72 0.65
CA ILE A 25 -7.21 6.02 -0.02
C ILE A 25 -6.06 6.21 -1.01
N VAL A 26 -4.84 5.83 -0.61
CA VAL A 26 -3.63 5.99 -1.42
C VAL A 26 -3.74 5.26 -2.76
N ARG A 27 -4.44 4.11 -2.80
CA ARG A 27 -4.66 3.29 -4.00
C ARG A 27 -5.30 4.07 -5.15
N HIS A 28 -6.24 4.96 -4.83
CA HIS A 28 -7.08 5.64 -5.81
C HIS A 28 -6.46 6.90 -6.41
N ILE A 29 -5.37 7.39 -5.83
CA ILE A 29 -4.84 8.74 -6.13
C ILE A 29 -3.37 8.73 -6.52
N SER A 30 -2.68 7.60 -6.37
CA SER A 30 -1.23 7.51 -6.54
C SER A 30 -0.87 6.58 -7.68
N ASP A 31 -0.04 7.05 -8.62
CA ASP A 31 0.56 6.20 -9.66
C ASP A 31 1.57 5.21 -9.07
N ARG A 32 2.21 5.60 -7.97
CA ARG A 32 3.22 4.82 -7.26
C ARG A 32 3.09 5.03 -5.75
N VAL A 33 3.23 3.96 -5.00
CA VAL A 33 3.14 3.95 -3.54
C VAL A 33 4.51 3.66 -2.94
N GLY A 34 4.85 4.38 -1.86
CA GLY A 34 6.00 4.11 -1.02
C GLY A 34 5.53 3.84 0.40
N VAL A 35 5.82 2.65 0.92
CA VAL A 35 5.51 2.29 2.31
C VAL A 35 6.72 2.61 3.17
N MET A 36 6.49 3.34 4.26
CA MET A 36 7.56 3.75 5.17
C MET A 36 7.42 3.14 6.56
N TYR A 37 8.53 2.73 7.15
CA TYR A 37 8.60 2.33 8.56
C TYR A 37 9.80 2.98 9.25
N LEU A 38 9.54 3.65 10.38
CA LEU A 38 10.53 4.40 11.16
C LEU A 38 11.46 5.24 10.27
N GLY A 39 10.91 6.02 9.35
CA GLY A 39 11.69 6.94 8.48
C GLY A 39 12.49 6.27 7.36
N ARG A 40 12.19 5.02 6.97
CA ARG A 40 12.76 4.37 5.78
C ARG A 40 11.64 3.88 4.87
N ILE A 41 11.80 4.08 3.56
CA ILE A 41 10.98 3.37 2.57
C ILE A 41 11.37 1.89 2.65
N VAL A 42 10.41 1.05 2.98
CA VAL A 42 10.59 -0.39 3.09
C VAL A 42 10.09 -1.15 1.88
N GLU A 43 9.19 -0.55 1.11
CA GLU A 43 8.65 -1.14 -0.12
C GLU A 43 8.12 -0.04 -1.04
N THR A 44 8.30 -0.19 -2.35
CA THR A 44 7.72 0.74 -3.32
C THR A 44 7.34 0.04 -4.62
N GLY A 45 6.19 0.44 -5.17
CA GLY A 45 5.64 -0.15 -6.38
C GLY A 45 4.35 0.52 -6.81
N LYS A 46 3.79 0.04 -7.92
CA LYS A 46 2.47 0.37 -8.45
C LYS A 46 1.37 -0.34 -7.64
N ASP A 47 0.12 -0.08 -7.98
CA ASP A 47 -1.05 -0.68 -7.32
C ASP A 47 -0.95 -2.21 -7.18
N ALA A 48 -0.84 -2.93 -8.30
CA ALA A 48 -0.80 -4.40 -8.29
C ALA A 48 0.41 -4.99 -7.53
N GLU A 49 1.51 -4.24 -7.45
CA GLU A 49 2.74 -4.64 -6.76
C GLU A 49 2.55 -4.53 -5.24
N ILE A 50 1.97 -3.43 -4.77
CA ILE A 50 1.82 -3.17 -3.33
C ILE A 50 0.57 -3.83 -2.76
N TYR A 51 -0.59 -3.71 -3.40
CA TYR A 51 -1.86 -4.14 -2.82
C TYR A 51 -2.11 -5.63 -3.01
N ASP A 52 -1.80 -6.14 -4.19
CA ASP A 52 -2.11 -7.53 -4.54
C ASP A 52 -0.91 -8.46 -4.27
N HIS A 53 0.33 -7.94 -4.38
CA HIS A 53 1.57 -8.73 -4.23
C HIS A 53 2.59 -8.15 -3.24
N PRO A 54 2.19 -7.66 -2.05
CA PRO A 54 3.13 -7.11 -1.09
C PRO A 54 4.15 -8.16 -0.67
N THR A 55 5.42 -7.79 -0.73
CA THR A 55 6.55 -8.66 -0.41
C THR A 55 7.18 -8.36 0.95
N HIS A 56 7.07 -7.12 1.45
CA HIS A 56 7.61 -6.75 2.75
C HIS A 56 6.63 -7.12 3.89
N PRO A 57 7.05 -7.84 4.95
CA PRO A 57 6.17 -8.23 6.06
C PRO A 57 5.40 -7.08 6.71
N TYR A 58 6.00 -5.89 6.80
CA TYR A 58 5.31 -4.71 7.31
C TYR A 58 4.11 -4.30 6.42
N THR A 59 4.28 -4.26 5.10
CA THR A 59 3.21 -3.91 4.16
C THR A 59 2.11 -4.97 4.18
N GLN A 60 2.49 -6.24 4.27
CA GLN A 60 1.53 -7.34 4.44
C GLN A 60 0.67 -7.15 5.69
N ALA A 61 1.30 -6.79 6.81
CA ALA A 61 0.58 -6.53 8.06
C ALA A 61 -0.38 -5.34 7.93
N LEU A 62 0.06 -4.22 7.31
CA LEU A 62 -0.80 -3.06 7.04
C LEU A 62 -2.02 -3.44 6.20
N LEU A 63 -1.82 -4.17 5.10
CA LEU A 63 -2.90 -4.56 4.18
C LEU A 63 -3.86 -5.58 4.77
N SER A 64 -3.36 -6.47 5.64
CA SER A 64 -4.21 -7.41 6.39
C SER A 64 -5.16 -6.70 7.36
N ALA A 65 -4.80 -5.48 7.80
CA ALA A 65 -5.60 -4.70 8.74
C ALA A 65 -6.69 -3.85 8.07
N VAL A 66 -6.64 -3.64 6.75
CA VAL A 66 -7.62 -2.87 5.98
C VAL A 66 -9.00 -3.52 6.07
N PRO A 67 -10.06 -2.80 6.48
CA PRO A 67 -11.42 -3.35 6.54
C PRO A 67 -11.92 -3.80 5.17
N VAL A 68 -12.57 -4.97 5.12
CA VAL A 68 -13.27 -5.45 3.91
C VAL A 68 -14.77 -5.20 4.09
N PRO A 69 -15.47 -4.59 3.10
CA PRO A 69 -16.90 -4.34 3.20
C PRO A 69 -17.75 -5.62 3.20
N ASP A 70 -17.34 -6.62 2.41
CA ASP A 70 -18.05 -7.89 2.21
C ASP A 70 -17.90 -8.82 3.44
N PRO A 71 -18.99 -9.20 4.12
CA PRO A 71 -18.96 -10.07 5.29
C PRO A 71 -18.36 -11.47 5.03
N GLU A 72 -18.64 -12.10 3.89
CA GLU A 72 -18.12 -13.44 3.61
C GLU A 72 -16.61 -13.39 3.38
N ALA A 73 -16.13 -12.37 2.67
CA ALA A 73 -14.70 -12.12 2.50
C ALA A 73 -13.98 -11.77 3.82
N ARG A 74 -14.68 -11.26 4.84
CA ARG A 74 -14.10 -10.98 6.17
C ARG A 74 -13.85 -12.24 6.98
N GLU A 75 -14.75 -13.24 6.91
CA GLU A 75 -14.61 -14.47 7.69
C GLU A 75 -13.41 -15.32 7.25
N HIS A 76 -13.06 -15.27 5.96
CA HIS A 76 -11.96 -16.05 5.39
C HIS A 76 -10.59 -15.33 5.40
N ARG A 77 -10.49 -14.16 6.06
CA ARG A 77 -9.28 -13.33 5.99
C ARG A 77 -8.39 -13.51 7.22
N GLU A 78 -7.16 -13.96 7.00
CA GLU A 78 -6.15 -14.04 8.05
C GLU A 78 -5.55 -12.66 8.34
N ARG A 79 -5.74 -12.18 9.57
CA ARG A 79 -5.18 -10.91 10.02
C ARG A 79 -3.81 -11.14 10.64
N ILE A 80 -2.81 -10.40 10.19
CA ILE A 80 -1.45 -10.47 10.75
C ILE A 80 -1.39 -9.54 11.97
N ILE A 81 -1.28 -10.12 13.16
CA ILE A 81 -1.17 -9.37 14.41
C ILE A 81 0.31 -9.16 14.74
N LEU A 82 0.76 -7.90 14.66
CA LEU A 82 2.12 -7.54 15.06
C LEU A 82 2.24 -7.50 16.59
N VAL A 83 3.24 -8.21 17.11
CA VAL A 83 3.54 -8.23 18.55
C VAL A 83 4.57 -7.15 18.89
N GLY A 84 4.45 -6.61 20.10
CA GLY A 84 5.35 -5.59 20.63
C GLY A 84 5.05 -4.18 20.15
N ASP A 85 5.59 -3.21 20.88
CA ASP A 85 5.40 -1.78 20.63
C ASP A 85 6.23 -1.28 19.45
N VAL A 86 5.79 -0.15 18.89
CA VAL A 86 6.59 0.58 17.89
C VAL A 86 7.85 1.13 18.58
N PRO A 87 9.06 0.82 18.10
CA PRO A 87 10.29 1.34 18.67
C PRO A 87 10.35 2.87 18.63
N SER A 88 11.03 3.47 19.61
CA SER A 88 11.24 4.92 19.63
C SER A 88 12.08 5.37 18.42
N PRO A 89 11.70 6.48 17.74
CA PRO A 89 12.54 7.11 16.73
C PRO A 89 13.91 7.57 17.24
N THR A 90 14.09 7.74 18.54
CA THR A 90 15.39 8.08 19.17
C THR A 90 16.27 6.87 19.47
N ASN A 91 15.69 5.65 19.47
CA ASN A 91 16.41 4.41 19.73
C ASN A 91 16.09 3.38 18.63
N ILE A 92 16.69 3.61 17.46
CA ILE A 92 16.39 2.85 16.26
C ILE A 92 17.09 1.48 16.33
N PRO A 93 16.37 0.36 16.09
CA PRO A 93 16.98 -0.95 16.01
C PRO A 93 18.04 -1.02 14.88
N SER A 94 19.19 -1.67 15.14
CA SER A 94 20.21 -2.00 14.12
C SER A 94 19.68 -2.80 12.90
N GLY A 95 20.41 -2.85 11.79
CA GLY A 95 19.99 -3.63 10.63
C GLY A 95 18.58 -3.25 10.12
N CYS A 96 17.71 -4.26 9.92
CA CYS A 96 16.30 -4.06 9.57
C CYS A 96 15.53 -3.39 10.72
N ARG A 97 15.02 -2.19 10.48
CA ARG A 97 14.25 -1.41 11.48
C ARG A 97 12.97 -2.11 11.93
N PHE A 98 12.38 -2.96 11.09
CA PHE A 98 11.14 -3.70 11.40
C PHE A 98 11.38 -4.99 12.18
N ARG A 99 12.63 -5.43 12.39
CA ARG A 99 12.93 -6.76 12.96
C ARG A 99 12.29 -7.05 14.31
N THR A 100 12.06 -6.03 15.15
CA THR A 100 11.53 -6.22 16.51
C THR A 100 10.03 -6.56 16.52
N ARG A 101 9.35 -6.39 15.39
CA ARG A 101 7.92 -6.67 15.21
C ARG A 101 7.64 -7.64 14.05
N CYS A 102 8.67 -7.97 13.27
CA CYS A 102 8.56 -8.87 12.12
C CYS A 102 8.55 -10.32 12.60
N TRP A 103 7.49 -11.06 12.27
CA TRP A 103 7.39 -12.49 12.60
C TRP A 103 8.38 -13.37 11.81
N LYS A 104 9.01 -12.81 10.76
CA LYS A 104 10.04 -13.47 9.95
C LYS A 104 11.46 -13.04 10.31
N ALA A 105 11.64 -12.27 11.39
CA ALA A 105 12.97 -11.78 11.75
C ALA A 105 13.93 -12.95 12.03
N GLN A 106 15.11 -12.90 11.42
CA GLN A 106 16.22 -13.81 11.70
C GLN A 106 17.46 -12.99 12.07
N GLU A 107 18.55 -13.67 12.44
CA GLU A 107 19.80 -13.03 12.87
C GLU A 107 20.31 -11.98 11.88
N ARG A 108 20.28 -12.29 10.58
CA ARG A 108 20.68 -11.36 9.51
C ARG A 108 19.94 -10.02 9.56
N CYS A 109 18.69 -10.01 9.98
CA CYS A 109 17.91 -8.77 10.14
C CYS A 109 18.43 -7.87 11.26
N ALA A 110 19.15 -8.39 12.24
CA ALA A 110 19.78 -7.59 13.30
C ALA A 110 21.12 -6.99 12.88
N LEU A 111 21.83 -7.68 11.98
CA LEU A 111 23.20 -7.35 11.56
C LEU A 111 23.24 -6.47 10.31
N GLU A 112 22.34 -6.69 9.36
CA GLU A 112 22.39 -6.06 8.05
C GLU A 112 21.14 -5.22 7.76
N VAL A 113 21.34 -4.02 7.22
CA VAL A 113 20.25 -3.20 6.68
C VAL A 113 19.89 -3.74 5.28
N PRO A 114 18.65 -4.22 5.05
CA PRO A 114 18.25 -4.65 3.72
C PRO A 114 18.19 -3.45 2.76
N LEU A 115 18.67 -3.65 1.52
CA LEU A 115 18.62 -2.64 0.47
C LEU A 115 17.21 -2.56 -0.12
N LEU A 116 16.74 -1.35 -0.41
CA LEU A 116 15.55 -1.13 -1.22
C LEU A 116 15.89 -1.46 -2.68
N ALA A 117 15.59 -2.68 -3.09
CA ALA A 117 15.80 -3.21 -4.44
C ALA A 117 14.92 -4.44 -4.63
N VAL A 118 14.77 -4.91 -5.87
CA VAL A 118 14.10 -6.19 -6.14
C VAL A 118 14.77 -7.33 -5.34
N PRO A 119 14.04 -8.00 -4.41
CA PRO A 119 14.59 -9.07 -3.58
C PRO A 119 15.16 -10.21 -4.41
N ALA A 120 16.21 -10.86 -3.92
CA ALA A 120 16.93 -11.90 -4.65
C ALA A 120 16.02 -13.03 -5.16
N VAL A 121 15.00 -13.39 -4.38
CA VAL A 121 14.01 -14.43 -4.72
C VAL A 121 13.13 -14.07 -5.93
N PHE A 122 13.01 -12.78 -6.27
CA PHE A 122 12.16 -12.28 -7.37
C PHE A 122 12.96 -11.72 -8.56
N ARG A 123 14.29 -11.71 -8.50
CA ARG A 123 15.14 -11.11 -9.56
C ARG A 123 14.99 -11.76 -10.93
N PHE A 124 14.62 -13.03 -10.97
CA PHE A 124 14.47 -13.81 -12.20
C PHE A 124 13.01 -14.17 -12.50
N THR A 125 12.07 -13.65 -11.70
CA THR A 125 10.63 -13.83 -11.95
C THR A 125 10.11 -12.64 -12.75
N SER A 126 9.22 -12.90 -13.70
CA SER A 126 8.39 -11.86 -14.29
C SER A 126 7.08 -11.78 -13.50
N GLY A 127 6.68 -10.58 -13.10
CA GLY A 127 5.42 -10.37 -12.39
C GLY A 127 5.49 -9.28 -11.33
N PRO A 128 4.33 -8.93 -10.72
CA PRO A 128 4.21 -7.84 -9.76
C PRO A 128 4.98 -8.05 -8.46
N ALA A 129 5.40 -9.28 -8.14
CA ALA A 129 6.28 -9.55 -6.99
C ALA A 129 7.72 -9.02 -7.19
N ALA A 130 8.12 -8.75 -8.44
CA ALA A 130 9.46 -8.28 -8.79
C ALA A 130 9.55 -6.75 -8.70
N HIS A 131 9.34 -6.19 -7.51
CA HIS A 131 9.45 -4.77 -7.23
C HIS A 131 10.35 -4.50 -6.00
N ASP A 132 10.65 -3.22 -5.76
CA ASP A 132 11.62 -2.81 -4.74
C ASP A 132 11.09 -3.02 -3.32
N SER A 133 11.79 -3.87 -2.55
CA SER A 133 11.43 -4.21 -1.18
C SER A 133 12.68 -4.41 -0.33
N ALA A 134 12.80 -3.62 0.73
CA ALA A 134 13.91 -3.69 1.68
C ALA A 134 13.70 -4.83 2.68
N CYS A 135 13.69 -6.07 2.19
CA CYS A 135 13.55 -7.27 3.01
C CYS A 135 14.56 -8.36 2.62
N HIS A 136 15.24 -8.94 3.61
CA HIS A 136 16.13 -10.09 3.41
C HIS A 136 15.37 -11.39 3.09
N PHE A 137 14.12 -11.48 3.55
CA PHE A 137 13.27 -12.67 3.47
C PHE A 137 11.92 -12.33 2.84
N ALA A 138 11.94 -11.52 1.78
CA ALA A 138 10.75 -11.13 1.04
C ALA A 138 10.01 -12.38 0.55
N GLU A 139 8.68 -12.37 0.64
CA GLU A 139 7.81 -13.41 0.06
C GLU A 139 6.48 -12.78 -0.31
N THR A 140 5.76 -13.33 -1.28
CA THR A 140 4.37 -12.94 -1.51
C THR A 140 3.45 -13.70 -0.58
N VAL A 141 2.48 -12.99 -0.01
CA VAL A 141 1.33 -13.60 0.67
C VAL A 141 0.11 -13.34 -0.22
N PRO A 142 -0.70 -14.35 -0.55
CA PRO A 142 -1.89 -14.15 -1.37
C PRO A 142 -2.84 -13.16 -0.67
N MET A 143 -2.92 -11.94 -1.17
CA MET A 143 -3.82 -10.92 -0.66
C MET A 143 -5.18 -11.06 -1.34
N ARG A 144 -6.20 -11.42 -0.57
CA ARG A 144 -7.59 -11.27 -0.99
C ARG A 144 -8.05 -9.89 -0.54
N HIS A 145 -8.11 -8.95 -1.47
CA HIS A 145 -8.88 -7.72 -1.32
C HIS A 145 -10.07 -7.78 -2.27
N SER A 146 -11.27 -7.44 -1.78
CA SER A 146 -12.39 -7.16 -2.68
C SER A 146 -11.96 -6.02 -3.60
N ALA A 147 -12.21 -6.19 -4.90
CA ALA A 147 -11.96 -5.18 -5.92
C ALA A 147 -12.53 -3.82 -5.47
N PRO A 148 -11.89 -2.70 -5.84
CA PRO A 148 -12.42 -1.38 -5.52
C PRO A 148 -13.86 -1.28 -6.05
N GLY A 149 -14.81 -0.96 -5.16
CA GLY A 149 -16.16 -0.61 -5.55
C GLY A 149 -16.07 0.47 -6.62
N ARG A 150 -16.56 0.17 -7.82
CA ARG A 150 -16.57 1.10 -8.95
C ARG A 150 -17.29 2.36 -8.50
N VAL A 151 -16.56 3.48 -8.35
CA VAL A 151 -17.21 4.77 -8.14
C VAL A 151 -17.91 5.11 -9.46
N VAL A 152 -19.21 4.87 -9.51
CA VAL A 152 -20.07 5.34 -10.59
C VAL A 152 -20.11 6.86 -10.46
N PRO A 153 -19.69 7.65 -11.48
CA PRO A 153 -19.86 9.09 -11.45
C PRO A 153 -21.35 9.41 -11.24
N PRO A 154 -21.71 10.46 -10.49
CA PRO A 154 -23.10 10.87 -10.39
C PRO A 154 -23.61 11.14 -11.81
N GLU A 155 -24.72 10.49 -12.17
CA GLU A 155 -25.45 10.77 -13.40
C GLU A 155 -25.73 12.28 -13.43
N GLN A 156 -25.33 12.91 -14.53
CA GLN A 156 -25.70 14.30 -14.78
C GLN A 156 -27.21 14.33 -14.94
N ASP A 157 -27.91 14.99 -14.00
CA ASP A 157 -29.31 15.33 -14.16
C ASP A 157 -29.48 16.00 -15.53
N PRO A 158 -30.41 15.53 -16.39
CA PRO A 158 -30.72 16.22 -17.62
C PRO A 158 -31.36 17.56 -17.25
N GLU A 159 -30.56 18.60 -17.42
CA GLU A 159 -30.92 19.97 -17.81
C GLU A 159 -32.44 20.17 -17.96
N GLN A 160 -33.08 20.68 -16.90
CA GLN A 160 -34.44 21.21 -17.00
C GLN A 160 -34.37 22.51 -17.79
N ASP A 161 -34.78 22.40 -19.04
CA ASP A 161 -34.94 23.49 -20.00
C ASP A 161 -35.91 24.55 -19.46
N PRO A 162 -35.49 25.81 -19.24
CA PRO A 162 -36.36 26.86 -18.74
C PRO A 162 -36.97 27.63 -19.91
N GLU A 163 -37.83 27.01 -20.72
CA GLU A 163 -38.58 27.76 -21.74
C GLU A 163 -39.82 27.00 -22.25
N GLN A 164 -41.00 27.37 -21.72
CA GLN A 164 -42.25 27.48 -22.48
C GLN A 164 -43.38 28.04 -21.60
N GLY A 165 -43.78 29.28 -21.89
CA GLY A 165 -44.96 29.91 -21.31
C GLY A 165 -46.25 29.54 -22.04
N ALA A 166 -47.35 29.58 -21.29
CA ALA A 166 -48.70 29.95 -21.72
C ALA A 166 -49.53 30.31 -20.48
#